data_AF-A0A136LNC7-F1
#
_entry.id   AF-A0A136LNC7-F1
#
_cell.length_a   1.000
_cell.length_b   1.000
_cell.length_c   1.000
_cell.angle_alpha   90.00
_cell.angle_beta   90.00
_cell.angle_gamma   90.00
#
_symmetry.space_group_name_H-M   'P 1'
#
loop_
_entity.id
_entity.type
_entity.pdbx_description
1 polymer ?
#
loop_
_entity_poly.entity_id
_entity_poly.type
_entity_poly.pdbx_seq_one_letter_code
_entity_poly.pdbx_strand_id
1 'polypeptide(L)'
;MDEATLFNKLEEKTRTHLDQFAPVWLVNRVVLPIDESVIFNVVFQHPKYGWVNRRYKYDGFNNVLYHKGQVVVDETTALEVQESEPFITVTVSDIPDSYGG
;
A
#
# COMPACT_ATOMS: atom_id res chain seq x y z
N MET A 1 -10.02 11.43 -17.55
CA MET A 1 -9.74 9.97 -17.54
C MET A 1 -10.85 9.24 -16.79
N ASP A 2 -11.24 8.01 -17.15
CA ASP A 2 -12.23 7.24 -16.38
C ASP A 2 -11.64 6.76 -15.04
N GLU A 3 -12.45 6.67 -13.99
CA GLU A 3 -12.01 6.30 -12.63
C GLU A 3 -11.32 4.93 -12.59
N ALA A 4 -11.82 3.96 -13.36
CA ALA A 4 -11.23 2.63 -13.47
C ALA A 4 -9.81 2.67 -14.07
N THR A 5 -9.56 3.51 -15.07
CA THR A 5 -8.24 3.65 -15.68
C THR A 5 -7.26 4.32 -14.74
N LEU A 6 -7.71 5.34 -14.00
CA LEU A 6 -6.90 6.00 -12.98
C LEU A 6 -6.49 5.03 -11.87
N PHE A 7 -7.43 4.17 -11.46
CA PHE A 7 -7.19 3.15 -10.44
C PHE A 7 -6.16 2.11 -10.89
N ASN A 8 -6.28 1.57 -12.11
CA ASN A 8 -5.32 0.59 -12.61
C ASN A 8 -3.88 1.12 -12.62
N LYS A 9 -3.69 2.37 -13.06
CA LYS A 9 -2.36 3.01 -13.05
C LYS A 9 -1.83 3.22 -11.64
N LEU A 10 -2.70 3.63 -10.73
CA LEU A 10 -2.37 3.76 -9.31
C LEU A 10 -1.93 2.41 -8.73
N GLU A 11 -2.68 1.34 -9.00
CA GLU A 11 -2.36 0.01 -8.48
C GLU A 11 -0.99 -0.47 -8.96
N GLU A 12 -0.73 -0.36 -10.27
CA GLU A 12 0.55 -0.75 -10.85
C GLU A 12 1.71 0.01 -10.18
N LYS A 13 1.60 1.33 -10.08
CA LYS A 13 2.64 2.18 -9.48
C LYS A 13 2.84 1.92 -7.99
N THR A 14 1.74 1.71 -7.27
CA THR A 14 1.73 1.54 -5.81
C THR A 14 2.26 0.15 -5.44
N ARG A 15 1.86 -0.89 -6.18
CA ARG A 15 2.33 -2.26 -5.96
C ARG A 15 3.84 -2.35 -6.07
N THR A 16 4.44 -1.87 -7.16
CA THR A 16 5.90 -1.90 -7.34
C THR A 16 6.65 -1.16 -6.22
N HIS A 17 6.12 -0.04 -5.74
CA HIS A 17 6.79 0.73 -4.69
C HIS A 17 6.67 0.10 -3.29
N LEU A 18 5.51 -0.48 -2.98
CA LEU A 18 5.17 -0.97 -1.64
C LEU A 18 5.38 -2.47 -1.45
N ASP A 19 5.71 -3.23 -2.50
CA ASP A 19 5.96 -4.67 -2.44
C ASP A 19 6.99 -5.07 -1.36
N GLN A 20 8.05 -4.27 -1.21
CA GLN A 20 9.07 -4.46 -0.18
C GLN A 20 8.55 -4.40 1.27
N PHE A 21 7.34 -3.86 1.47
CA PHE A 21 6.68 -3.74 2.77
C PHE A 21 5.51 -4.70 2.92
N ALA A 22 5.34 -5.67 2.00
CA ALA A 22 4.30 -6.66 2.08
C ALA A 22 4.35 -7.41 3.44
N PRO A 23 3.20 -7.67 4.08
CA PRO A 23 1.85 -7.36 3.61
C PRO A 23 1.46 -5.88 3.79
N VAL A 24 0.66 -5.36 2.85
CA VAL A 24 0.20 -3.95 2.85
C VAL A 24 -1.31 -3.89 2.70
N TRP A 25 -1.96 -3.08 3.53
CA TRP A 25 -3.40 -2.80 3.48
C TRP A 25 -3.65 -1.40 2.96
N LEU A 26 -4.58 -1.25 2.02
CA LEU A 26 -5.00 0.05 1.49
C LEU A 26 -6.23 0.53 2.24
N VAL A 27 -6.13 1.70 2.86
CA VAL A 27 -7.20 2.30 3.69
C VAL A 27 -7.45 3.75 3.28
N ASN A 28 -8.63 4.28 3.64
CA ASN A 28 -8.98 5.70 3.47
C ASN A 28 -8.70 6.28 2.07
N ARG A 29 -9.23 5.62 1.04
CA ARG A 29 -9.10 6.07 -0.36
C ARG A 29 -10.10 7.18 -0.68
N VAL A 30 -9.62 8.25 -1.28
CA VAL A 30 -10.41 9.39 -1.78
C VAL A 30 -9.94 9.74 -3.19
N VAL A 31 -10.84 9.64 -4.16
CA VAL A 31 -10.60 10.05 -5.56
C VAL A 31 -10.93 11.53 -5.71
N LEU A 32 -10.06 12.28 -6.38
CA LEU A 32 -10.23 13.69 -6.74
C LEU A 32 -10.31 13.79 -8.27
N PRO A 33 -11.52 13.70 -8.86
CA PRO A 33 -11.69 13.63 -10.31
C PRO A 33 -11.17 14.88 -11.05
N ILE A 34 -11.32 16.06 -10.43
CA ILE A 34 -10.91 17.35 -11.02
C ILE A 34 -9.40 17.41 -11.22
N ASP A 35 -8.64 16.84 -10.29
CA ASP A 35 -7.17 16.87 -10.29
C ASP A 35 -6.55 15.59 -10.88
N GLU A 36 -7.37 14.68 -11.44
CA GLU A 36 -6.98 13.31 -11.82
C GLU A 36 -6.07 12.64 -10.76
N SER A 37 -6.41 12.84 -9.49
CA SER A 37 -5.55 12.48 -8.37
C SER A 37 -6.26 11.54 -7.40
N VAL A 38 -5.51 10.70 -6.70
CA VAL A 38 -6.05 9.83 -5.64
C VAL A 38 -5.24 10.01 -4.38
N ILE A 39 -5.91 10.29 -3.27
CA ILE A 39 -5.30 10.30 -1.94
C ILE A 39 -5.69 9.01 -1.24
N PHE A 40 -4.73 8.34 -0.64
CA PHE A 40 -4.99 7.10 0.08
C PHE A 40 -3.96 6.92 1.18
N ASN A 41 -4.27 6.00 2.07
CA ASN A 41 -3.39 5.59 3.14
C ASN A 41 -3.07 4.11 2.96
N VAL A 42 -1.89 3.72 3.43
CA VAL A 42 -1.51 2.32 3.51
C VAL A 42 -1.03 2.00 4.91
N VAL A 43 -1.41 0.84 5.39
CA VAL A 43 -0.96 0.29 6.66
C VAL A 43 -0.08 -0.91 6.37
N PHE A 44 1.09 -0.96 6.99
CA PHE A 44 2.04 -2.07 6.87
C PHE A 44 3.03 -2.04 8.04
N GLN A 45 3.77 -3.13 8.21
CA GLN A 45 4.79 -3.23 9.25
C GLN A 45 6.14 -2.70 8.74
N HIS A 46 6.57 -1.55 9.25
CA HIS A 46 7.87 -0.97 8.92
C HIS A 46 8.98 -1.57 9.79
N PRO A 47 10.13 -1.99 9.20
CA PRO A 47 11.17 -2.73 9.93
C PRO A 47 11.79 -1.98 11.11
N LYS A 48 11.78 -0.64 11.07
CA LYS A 48 12.33 0.22 12.15
C LYS A 48 11.31 0.83 13.09
N TYR A 49 10.04 0.92 12.68
CA TYR A 49 9.04 1.73 13.39
C TYR A 49 7.81 0.93 13.83
N GLY A 50 7.76 -0.36 13.51
CA GLY A 50 6.56 -1.17 13.74
C GLY A 50 5.46 -0.81 12.75
N TRP A 51 4.20 -0.96 13.17
CA TRP A 51 3.05 -0.63 12.33
C TRP A 51 2.98 0.87 12.03
N VAL A 52 2.85 1.19 10.75
CA VAL A 52 2.72 2.58 10.30
C VAL A 52 1.53 2.74 9.38
N ASN A 53 0.88 3.90 9.48
CA ASN A 53 -0.10 4.37 8.52
C ASN A 53 0.56 5.49 7.71
N ARG A 54 0.83 5.21 6.45
CA ARG A 54 1.51 6.11 5.53
C ARG A 54 0.53 6.68 4.51
N ARG A 55 0.54 8.00 4.37
CA ARG A 55 -0.34 8.72 3.44
C ARG A 55 0.37 9.00 2.12
N TYR A 56 -0.34 8.78 1.03
CA TYR A 56 0.10 9.06 -0.33
C TYR A 56 -0.90 9.94 -1.08
N LYS A 57 -0.38 10.74 -2.02
CA LYS A 57 -1.14 11.33 -3.12
C LYS A 57 -0.58 10.80 -4.42
N TYR A 58 -1.39 10.09 -5.19
CA TYR A 58 -1.09 9.76 -6.57
C TYR A 58 -1.63 10.86 -7.49
N ASP A 59 -0.79 11.28 -8.42
CA ASP A 59 -1.13 12.22 -9.49
C ASP A 59 -1.17 11.41 -10.79
N GLY A 60 -2.37 11.21 -11.34
CA GLY A 60 -2.62 10.39 -12.52
C GLY A 60 -2.21 11.05 -13.83
N PHE A 61 -2.12 12.38 -13.85
CA PHE A 61 -1.66 13.13 -15.01
C PHE A 61 -0.15 12.96 -15.18
N ASN A 62 0.62 13.14 -14.10
CA ASN A 62 2.07 12.99 -14.12
C ASN A 62 2.56 11.55 -13.87
N ASN A 63 1.66 10.64 -13.46
CA ASN A 63 1.98 9.29 -13.01
C ASN A 63 3.01 9.25 -11.86
N VAL A 64 2.83 10.13 -10.87
CA VAL A 64 3.74 10.30 -9.74
C VAL A 64 3.05 9.94 -8.43
N LEU A 65 3.75 9.20 -7.57
CA LEU A 65 3.32 8.86 -6.22
C LEU A 65 4.07 9.74 -5.20
N TYR A 66 3.35 10.65 -4.54
CA TYR A 66 3.89 11.55 -3.53
C TYR A 66 3.65 11.00 -2.13
N HIS A 67 4.71 10.79 -1.36
CA HIS A 67 4.63 10.54 0.07
C HIS A 67 4.21 11.83 0.80
N LYS A 68 3.13 11.78 1.58
CA LYS A 68 2.57 12.93 2.31
C LYS A 68 2.79 12.86 3.82
N GLY A 69 3.47 11.82 4.31
CA GLY A 69 3.79 11.61 5.72
C GLY A 69 3.32 10.24 6.21
N GLN A 70 3.72 9.92 7.44
CA GLN A 70 3.32 8.69 8.11
C GLN A 70 3.16 8.93 9.61
N VAL A 71 2.34 8.10 10.25
CA VAL A 71 2.20 8.01 11.70
C VAL A 71 2.40 6.56 12.14
N VAL A 72 2.90 6.36 13.36
CA VAL A 72 2.94 5.04 13.99
C VAL A 72 1.53 4.67 14.43
N VAL A 73 1.19 3.40 14.27
CA VAL A 73 -0.10 2.81 14.63
C VAL A 73 0.14 1.80 15.72
N ASP A 74 -0.75 1.74 16.70
CA ASP A 74 -0.70 0.72 17.74
C ASP A 74 -1.14 -0.65 17.20
N GLU A 75 -0.79 -1.71 17.93
CA GLU A 75 -1.09 -3.07 17.50
C GLU A 75 -2.58 -3.39 17.43
N THR A 76 -3.42 -2.76 18.28
CA THR A 76 -4.87 -2.98 18.27
C THR A 76 -5.47 -2.47 16.98
N THR A 77 -5.16 -1.22 16.61
CA THR A 77 -5.59 -0.64 15.33
C THR A 77 -5.04 -1.43 14.14
N ALA A 78 -3.79 -1.91 14.21
CA ALA A 78 -3.23 -2.74 13.16
C ALA A 78 -3.94 -4.10 13.02
N LEU A 79 -4.43 -4.67 14.13
CA LEU A 79 -5.19 -5.92 14.13
C LEU A 79 -6.54 -5.73 13.42
N GLU A 80 -7.25 -4.63 13.70
CA GLU A 80 -8.52 -4.31 13.04
C GLU A 80 -8.36 -4.19 11.52
N VAL A 81 -7.27 -3.58 11.06
CA VAL A 81 -6.97 -3.48 9.61
C VAL A 81 -6.68 -4.85 9.01
N GLN A 82 -6.03 -5.74 9.75
CA GLN A 82 -5.71 -7.10 9.32
C GLN A 82 -6.94 -8.01 9.17
N GLU A 83 -8.11 -7.63 9.70
CA GLU A 83 -9.37 -8.34 9.45
C GLU A 83 -9.85 -8.21 7.99
N SER A 84 -9.31 -7.23 7.25
CA SER A 84 -9.54 -7.05 5.83
C SER A 84 -8.45 -7.70 4.97
N GLU A 85 -8.80 -8.01 3.71
CA GLU A 85 -7.83 -8.56 2.77
C GLU A 85 -6.71 -7.55 2.47
N PRO A 86 -5.43 -7.98 2.53
CA PRO A 86 -4.32 -7.11 2.20
C PRO A 86 -4.35 -6.74 0.71
N PHE A 87 -4.06 -5.48 0.42
CA PHE A 87 -3.92 -4.96 -0.93
C PHE A 87 -2.70 -5.59 -1.65
N ILE A 88 -1.61 -5.80 -0.92
CA ILE A 88 -0.41 -6.53 -1.37
C ILE A 88 -0.16 -7.66 -0.37
N THR A 89 -0.19 -8.89 -0.87
CA THR A 89 0.12 -10.10 -0.09
C THR A 89 1.63 -10.35 -0.04
N VAL A 90 2.10 -11.08 0.96
CA VAL A 90 3.48 -11.59 0.97
C VAL A 90 3.62 -12.65 -0.11
N THR A 91 4.48 -12.39 -1.09
CA THR A 91 4.96 -13.42 -2.02
C THR A 91 5.98 -14.28 -1.29
N VAL A 92 5.49 -15.30 -0.55
CA VAL A 92 6.37 -16.39 -0.12
C VAL A 92 6.81 -17.10 -1.38
N SER A 93 8.04 -16.83 -1.83
CA SER A 93 8.69 -17.70 -2.80
C SER A 93 8.97 -18.99 -2.04
N ASP A 94 8.17 -20.03 -2.29
CA ASP A 94 8.54 -21.39 -1.94
C ASP A 94 9.93 -21.62 -2.54
N ILE A 95 10.96 -21.70 -1.70
CA ILE A 95 12.23 -22.30 -2.08
C ILE A 95 12.06 -23.78 -1.68
N PRO A 96 11.77 -24.69 -2.61
CA PRO A 96 11.85 -26.12 -2.31
C PRO A 96 13.34 -26.42 -2.07
N ASP A 97 13.63 -27.24 -1.06
CA ASP A 97 14.97 -27.78 -0.72
C ASP A 97 15.93 -26.91 0.13
N SER A 98 15.56 -26.64 1.39
CA SER A 98 16.56 -26.41 2.44
C SER A 98 16.45 -27.39 3.62
N TYR A 99 16.12 -28.65 3.33
CA TYR A 99 16.27 -29.76 4.27
C TYR A 99 17.16 -30.84 3.67
N GLY A 100 18.36 -31.03 4.25
CA GLY A 100 19.16 -32.24 4.07
C GLY A 100 20.65 -32.00 3.83
N GLY A 101 21.35 -31.53 4.86
CA GLY A 101 22.79 -31.74 5.01
C GLY A 101 23.04 -32.78 6.09
#